data_AF-A0A6I5RKJ2-F1
#
_entry.id   AF-A0A6I5RKJ2-F1
#
_cell.length_a   1.000
_cell.length_b   1.000
_cell.length_c   1.000
_cell.angle_alpha   90.00
_cell.angle_beta   90.00
_cell.angle_gamma   90.00
#
_symmetry.space_group_name_H-M   'P 1'
#
loop_
_entity.id
_entity.type
_entity.pdbx_description
1 polymer ?
#
loop_
_entity_poly.entity_id
_entity_poly.type
_entity_poly.pdbx_seq_one_letter_code
_entity_poly.pdbx_strand_id
1 'polypeptide(L)'
;LRHHILHRFEQAARERDPARRQQLLTTVIVGGGPTGVEMAGTLIELKQAIKRDYPGLNWQDMQIVLVQSGENLLADLPDRLGRYTTRKLRQLGVKVHFQTRVSQVTEHTVDFSDGSTLPTGTVVWAAGLEAAMPTANSTPPTARKRKLKVRPTLQLVDHDNVYAIGDLAHAEQNGKPLTGVAPEALQQGVTVARNIRQQMRGKAPKPFRYLNKGRLAIIGGYAGVGKIGPFSLTGFLPWLMWLSVHLVYLPGFRNRLMVLLNWLHGYSRGDRAIRLILSSTSANPPASTSSAPSSQTLALAKSAHPL
;
A
#
# COMPACT_ATOMS: atom_id res chain seq x y z
N LEU A 1 6.12 10.08 -0.80
CA LEU A 1 5.39 10.24 0.48
C LEU A 1 6.26 10.84 1.60
N ARG A 2 7.40 10.23 2.00
CA ARG A 2 8.27 10.80 3.05
C ARG A 2 8.62 12.27 2.82
N HIS A 3 9.12 12.61 1.63
CA HIS A 3 9.49 13.99 1.29
C HIS A 3 8.29 14.95 1.40
N HIS A 4 7.12 14.53 0.93
CA HIS A 4 5.88 15.29 1.05
C HIS A 4 5.54 15.62 2.50
N ILE A 5 5.56 14.61 3.39
CA ILE A 5 5.25 14.81 4.81
C ILE A 5 6.24 15.76 5.48
N LEU A 6 7.55 15.58 5.24
CA LEU A 6 8.57 16.48 5.80
C LEU A 6 8.41 17.90 5.27
N HIS A 7 8.11 18.06 3.98
CA HIS A 7 7.84 19.36 3.40
C HIS A 7 6.60 20.03 4.01
N ARG A 8 5.54 19.26 4.34
CA ARG A 8 4.38 19.77 5.07
C ARG A 8 4.75 20.25 6.47
N PHE A 9 5.67 19.57 7.17
CA PHE A 9 6.17 20.03 8.46
C PHE A 9 6.98 21.32 8.36
N GLU A 10 7.82 21.46 7.34
CA GLU A 10 8.55 22.71 7.07
C GLU A 10 7.62 23.88 6.76
N GLN A 11 6.60 23.65 5.93
CA GLN A 11 5.57 24.66 5.64
C GLN A 11 4.82 25.04 6.92
N ALA A 12 4.37 24.05 7.69
CA ALA A 12 3.64 24.28 8.94
C ALA A 12 4.47 25.01 9.99
N ALA A 13 5.79 24.81 10.04
CA ALA A 13 6.70 25.51 10.95
C ALA A 13 6.86 27.00 10.60
N ARG A 14 6.60 27.39 9.35
CA ARG A 14 6.64 28.80 8.88
C ARG A 14 5.26 29.44 8.80
N GLU A 15 4.21 28.66 8.97
CA GLU A 15 2.82 29.10 8.86
C GLU A 15 2.37 29.86 10.11
N ARG A 16 1.75 31.03 9.90
CA ARG A 16 1.26 31.91 10.97
C ARG A 16 -0.21 31.69 11.23
N ASP A 17 -1.00 31.31 10.22
CA ASP A 17 -2.41 30.99 10.39
C ASP A 17 -2.58 29.63 11.09
N PRO A 18 -3.16 29.57 12.31
CA PRO A 18 -3.37 28.31 13.02
C PRO A 18 -4.23 27.31 12.24
N ALA A 19 -5.23 27.78 11.47
CA ALA A 19 -6.11 26.91 10.71
C ALA A 19 -5.36 26.24 9.55
N ARG A 20 -4.59 27.02 8.78
CA ARG A 20 -3.73 26.50 7.72
C ARG A 20 -2.63 25.60 8.27
N ARG A 21 -2.03 25.93 9.41
CA ARG A 21 -1.04 25.09 10.08
C ARG A 21 -1.62 23.73 10.46
N GLN A 22 -2.79 23.72 11.09
CA GLN A 22 -3.49 22.47 11.45
C GLN A 22 -3.82 21.65 10.20
N GLN A 23 -4.27 22.29 9.13
CA GLN A 23 -4.50 21.63 7.85
C GLN A 23 -3.23 20.92 7.35
N LEU A 24 -2.10 21.63 7.26
CA LEU A 24 -0.82 21.08 6.81
C LEU A 24 -0.36 19.88 7.65
N LEU A 25 -0.64 19.90 8.96
CA LEU A 25 -0.31 18.84 9.91
C LEU A 25 -1.37 17.74 10.03
N THR A 26 -2.46 17.82 9.28
CA THR A 26 -3.48 16.79 9.21
C THR A 26 -3.15 15.81 8.09
N THR A 27 -3.16 14.52 8.41
CA THR A 27 -2.99 13.42 7.45
C THR A 27 -4.18 12.47 7.53
N VAL A 28 -4.83 12.26 6.39
CA VAL A 28 -5.93 11.30 6.24
C VAL A 28 -5.41 10.04 5.59
N ILE A 29 -5.63 8.88 6.21
CA ILE A 29 -5.31 7.57 5.69
C ILE A 29 -6.61 6.86 5.34
N VAL A 30 -6.79 6.49 4.08
CA VAL A 30 -7.99 5.81 3.58
C VAL A 30 -7.73 4.31 3.52
N GLY A 31 -8.47 3.54 4.32
CA GLY A 31 -8.41 2.07 4.36
C GLY A 31 -7.85 1.52 5.65
N GLY A 32 -8.68 0.82 6.43
CA GLY A 32 -8.34 0.16 7.69
C GLY A 32 -7.74 -1.25 7.55
N GLY A 33 -7.16 -1.58 6.40
CA GLY A 33 -6.42 -2.83 6.20
C GLY A 33 -5.01 -2.78 6.81
N PRO A 34 -4.20 -3.85 6.66
CA PRO A 34 -2.84 -3.90 7.21
C PRO A 34 -2.01 -2.66 6.83
N THR A 35 -1.97 -2.32 5.55
CA THR A 35 -1.21 -1.15 5.06
C THR A 35 -1.61 0.15 5.75
N GLY A 36 -2.90 0.47 5.85
CA GLY A 36 -3.33 1.71 6.48
C GLY A 36 -3.08 1.76 7.99
N VAL A 37 -3.24 0.62 8.68
CA VAL A 37 -2.90 0.49 10.11
C VAL A 37 -1.41 0.70 10.34
N GLU A 38 -0.55 0.05 9.54
CA GLU A 38 0.91 0.19 9.64
C GLU A 38 1.38 1.62 9.32
N MET A 39 0.75 2.26 8.32
CA MET A 39 1.01 3.66 7.97
C MET A 39 0.63 4.62 9.10
N ALA A 40 -0.52 4.42 9.74
CA ALA A 40 -0.94 5.24 10.88
C ALA A 40 0.06 5.14 12.05
N GLY A 41 0.47 3.91 12.39
CA GLY A 41 1.51 3.65 13.38
C GLY A 41 2.84 4.32 13.07
N THR A 42 3.29 4.18 11.83
CA THR A 42 4.57 4.73 11.37
C THR A 42 4.59 6.26 11.44
N LEU A 43 3.47 6.92 11.14
CA LEU A 43 3.36 8.38 11.25
C LEU A 43 3.41 8.87 12.70
N ILE A 44 2.85 8.12 13.65
CA ILE A 44 2.98 8.43 15.08
C ILE A 44 4.44 8.33 15.52
N GLU A 45 5.14 7.27 15.11
CA GLU A 45 6.55 7.10 15.43
C GLU A 45 7.41 8.18 14.78
N LEU A 46 7.10 8.56 13.54
CA LEU A 46 7.75 9.66 12.84
C LEU A 46 7.60 10.97 13.61
N LYS A 47 6.38 11.30 14.05
CA LYS A 47 6.08 12.48 14.88
C LYS A 47 6.98 12.56 16.12
N GLN A 48 7.21 11.44 16.80
CA GLN A 48 8.06 11.41 17.99
C GLN A 48 9.54 11.63 17.64
N ALA A 49 10.02 11.02 16.55
CA ALA A 49 11.41 11.09 16.13
C ALA A 49 11.84 12.50 15.71
N ILE A 50 10.99 13.23 14.97
CA ILE A 50 11.33 14.56 14.42
C ILE A 50 10.91 15.72 15.33
N LYS A 51 10.30 15.43 16.48
CA LYS A 51 9.78 16.46 17.40
C LYS A 51 10.85 17.48 17.78
N ARG A 52 12.09 17.01 17.93
CA ARG A 52 13.27 17.82 18.29
C ARG A 52 13.77 18.70 17.14
N ASP A 53 13.52 18.31 15.89
CA ASP A 53 13.99 19.04 14.71
C ASP A 53 13.14 20.29 14.43
N TYR A 54 11.89 20.32 14.92
CA TYR A 54 10.97 21.46 14.77
C TYR A 54 10.45 21.94 16.13
N PRO A 55 11.28 22.60 16.95
CA PRO A 55 10.90 23.02 18.30
C PRO A 55 9.78 24.09 18.33
N GLY A 56 9.65 24.87 17.25
CA GLY A 56 8.58 25.88 17.12
C GLY A 56 7.21 25.33 16.74
N LEU A 57 7.11 24.03 16.41
CA LEU A 57 5.85 23.42 16.01
C LEU A 57 5.12 22.83 17.23
N ASN A 58 3.87 23.24 17.45
CA ASN A 58 3.03 22.54 18.43
C ASN A 58 2.56 21.20 17.86
N TRP A 59 3.25 20.13 18.23
CA TRP A 59 2.91 18.78 17.78
C TRP A 59 1.55 18.26 18.27
N GLN A 60 0.86 18.97 19.17
CA GLN A 60 -0.55 18.66 19.48
C GLN A 60 -1.48 18.96 18.29
N ASP A 61 -1.08 19.86 17.39
CA ASP A 61 -1.84 20.24 16.19
C ASP A 61 -1.82 19.14 15.12
N MET A 62 -0.85 18.21 15.18
CA MET A 62 -0.74 17.12 14.22
C MET A 62 -1.82 16.06 14.44
N GLN A 63 -2.68 15.90 13.43
CA GLN A 63 -3.77 14.94 13.43
C GLN A 63 -3.55 13.84 12.40
N ILE A 64 -3.70 12.58 12.84
CA ILE A 64 -3.72 11.42 11.95
C ILE A 64 -5.12 10.84 12.03
N VAL A 65 -5.80 10.79 10.89
CA VAL A 65 -7.17 10.28 10.76
C VAL A 65 -7.15 9.03 9.88
N LEU A 66 -7.55 7.89 10.44
CA LEU A 66 -7.71 6.63 9.72
C LEU A 66 -9.19 6.42 9.42
N VAL A 67 -9.53 6.36 8.13
CA VAL A 67 -10.89 6.23 7.62
C VAL A 67 -11.11 4.81 7.12
N GLN A 68 -12.14 4.15 7.62
CA GLN A 68 -12.50 2.78 7.28
C GLN A 68 -13.99 2.69 6.95
N SER A 69 -14.31 2.10 5.80
CA SER A 69 -15.69 2.00 5.32
C SER A 69 -16.55 0.96 6.03
N GLY A 70 -15.91 -0.02 6.68
CA GLY A 70 -16.58 -1.02 7.52
C GLY A 70 -16.53 -0.67 9.01
N GLU A 71 -16.97 -1.61 9.84
CA GLU A 71 -17.07 -1.46 11.30
C GLU A 71 -15.78 -1.83 12.04
N ASN A 72 -14.88 -2.57 11.38
CA ASN A 72 -13.67 -3.11 11.99
C ASN A 72 -12.43 -2.78 11.14
N LEU A 73 -11.31 -2.56 11.84
CA LEU A 73 -9.98 -2.60 11.24
C LEU A 73 -9.56 -4.05 11.03
N LEU A 74 -8.69 -4.28 10.04
CA LEU A 74 -8.14 -5.59 9.72
C LEU A 74 -9.23 -6.65 9.53
N ALA A 75 -10.23 -6.37 8.69
CA ALA A 75 -11.44 -7.19 8.53
C ALA A 75 -11.20 -8.67 8.16
N ASP A 76 -10.02 -9.01 7.63
CA ASP A 76 -9.65 -10.41 7.36
C ASP A 76 -9.16 -11.17 8.60
N LEU A 77 -9.01 -10.49 9.73
CA LEU A 77 -8.60 -11.06 11.01
C LEU A 77 -9.80 -11.16 11.96
N PRO A 78 -9.76 -12.06 12.96
CA PRO A 78 -10.82 -12.14 13.97
C PRO A 78 -11.09 -10.78 14.65
N ASP A 79 -12.35 -10.43 14.87
CA ASP A 79 -12.78 -9.11 15.37
C ASP A 79 -12.04 -8.64 16.63
N ARG A 80 -11.66 -9.59 17.51
CA ARG A 80 -10.88 -9.27 18.71
C ARG A 80 -9.56 -8.57 18.40
N LEU A 81 -8.91 -8.91 17.28
CA LEU A 81 -7.66 -8.29 16.83
C LEU A 81 -7.93 -6.89 16.24
N GLY A 82 -9.01 -6.73 15.50
CA GLY A 82 -9.48 -5.42 15.02
C GLY A 82 -9.75 -4.47 16.19
N ARG A 83 -10.54 -4.90 17.19
CA ARG A 83 -10.82 -4.12 18.41
C ARG A 83 -9.58 -3.76 19.20
N TYR A 84 -8.63 -4.70 19.35
CA TYR A 84 -7.33 -4.41 19.98
C TYR A 84 -6.56 -3.32 19.21
N THR A 85 -6.51 -3.44 17.88
CA THR A 85 -5.85 -2.48 17.00
C THR A 85 -6.44 -1.08 17.14
N THR A 86 -7.76 -0.96 17.08
CA THR A 86 -8.48 0.30 17.26
C THR A 86 -8.15 0.97 18.60
N ARG A 87 -8.21 0.20 19.70
CA ARG A 87 -7.88 0.72 21.03
C ARG A 87 -6.44 1.25 21.08
N LYS A 88 -5.50 0.49 20.53
CA LYS A 88 -4.08 0.87 20.56
C LYS A 88 -3.79 2.12 19.70
N LEU A 89 -4.35 2.20 18.50
CA LEU A 89 -4.22 3.40 17.65
C LEU A 89 -4.81 4.64 18.31
N ARG A 90 -6.00 4.52 18.93
CA ARG A 90 -6.62 5.63 19.67
C ARG A 90 -5.77 6.08 20.87
N GLN A 91 -5.19 5.15 21.62
CA GLN A 91 -4.24 5.47 22.71
C GLN A 91 -3.00 6.22 22.22
N LEU A 92 -2.58 5.97 20.99
CA LEU A 92 -1.46 6.65 20.34
C LEU A 92 -1.86 7.99 19.68
N GLY A 93 -3.12 8.40 19.78
CA GLY A 93 -3.64 9.68 19.28
C GLY A 93 -4.18 9.65 17.85
N VAL A 94 -4.36 8.48 17.23
CA VAL A 94 -5.00 8.35 15.91
C VAL A 94 -6.51 8.42 16.06
N LYS A 95 -7.15 9.30 15.29
CA LYS A 95 -8.60 9.34 15.14
C LYS A 95 -9.02 8.26 14.16
N VAL A 96 -9.92 7.37 14.55
CA VAL A 96 -10.39 6.27 13.68
C VAL A 96 -11.87 6.47 13.40
N HIS A 97 -12.20 6.71 12.12
CA HIS A 97 -13.56 6.89 11.62
C HIS A 97 -13.99 5.58 10.94
N PHE A 98 -15.03 4.93 11.49
CA PHE A 98 -15.64 3.73 10.93
C PHE A 98 -16.90 4.08 10.17
N GLN A 99 -17.34 3.17 9.30
CA GLN A 99 -18.55 3.36 8.48
C GLN A 99 -18.53 4.66 7.67
N THR A 100 -17.33 5.19 7.40
CA THR A 100 -17.11 6.43 6.67
C THR A 100 -16.39 6.12 5.37
N ARG A 101 -16.88 6.67 4.25
CA ARG A 101 -16.20 6.60 2.95
C ARG A 101 -15.74 7.98 2.54
N VAL A 102 -14.63 8.05 1.82
CA VAL A 102 -14.21 9.26 1.12
C VAL A 102 -15.02 9.36 -0.17
N SER A 103 -15.67 10.50 -0.38
CA SER A 103 -16.43 10.81 -1.60
C SER A 103 -15.58 11.61 -2.58
N GLN A 104 -14.79 12.58 -2.08
CA GLN A 104 -13.94 13.43 -2.90
C GLN A 104 -12.65 13.81 -2.16
N VAL A 105 -11.56 13.96 -2.92
CA VAL A 105 -10.29 14.50 -2.44
C VAL A 105 -9.98 15.73 -3.28
N THR A 106 -9.80 16.87 -2.62
CA THR A 106 -9.31 18.10 -3.26
C THR A 106 -7.85 18.33 -2.89
N GLU A 107 -7.27 19.44 -3.35
CA GLU A 107 -5.91 19.82 -2.94
C GLU A 107 -5.80 20.07 -1.42
N HIS A 108 -6.90 20.43 -0.77
CA HIS A 108 -6.89 20.99 0.59
C HIS A 108 -7.86 20.29 1.56
N THR A 109 -8.76 19.46 1.05
CA THR A 109 -9.82 18.83 1.84
C THR A 109 -10.06 17.38 1.42
N VAL A 110 -10.63 16.61 2.35
CA VAL A 110 -11.28 15.34 2.07
C VAL A 110 -12.73 15.46 2.45
N ASP A 111 -13.61 15.13 1.51
CA ASP A 111 -15.04 15.08 1.72
C ASP A 111 -15.45 13.63 1.98
N PHE A 112 -16.36 13.45 2.93
CA PHE A 112 -16.83 12.15 3.36
C PHE A 112 -18.28 11.89 2.91
N SER A 113 -18.67 10.63 2.92
CA SER A 113 -20.00 10.17 2.52
C SER A 113 -21.13 10.64 3.44
N ASP A 114 -20.81 11.09 4.65
CA ASP A 114 -21.77 11.67 5.61
C ASP A 114 -21.97 13.19 5.41
N GLY A 115 -21.35 13.78 4.38
CA GLY A 115 -21.40 15.20 4.08
C GLY A 115 -20.40 16.05 4.88
N SER A 116 -19.63 15.46 5.79
CA SER A 116 -18.58 16.18 6.50
C SER A 116 -17.32 16.36 5.63
N THR A 117 -16.60 17.46 5.88
CA THR A 117 -15.35 17.80 5.18
C THR A 117 -14.24 18.02 6.20
N LEU A 118 -13.05 17.50 5.91
CA LEU A 118 -11.86 17.67 6.74
C LEU A 118 -10.74 18.34 5.96
N PRO A 119 -10.29 19.54 6.38
CA PRO A 119 -9.07 20.14 5.87
C PRO A 119 -7.86 19.24 6.14
N THR A 120 -7.07 18.96 5.10
CA THR A 120 -5.88 18.11 5.19
C THR A 120 -4.74 18.61 4.31
N GLY A 121 -3.51 18.31 4.70
CA GLY A 121 -2.30 18.57 3.92
C GLY A 121 -1.78 17.32 3.21
N THR A 122 -2.25 16.14 3.63
CA THR A 122 -1.82 14.84 3.10
C THR A 122 -2.96 13.83 3.10
N VAL A 123 -3.13 13.14 1.97
CA VAL A 123 -3.99 11.96 1.85
C VAL A 123 -3.13 10.76 1.47
N VAL A 124 -3.27 9.67 2.21
CA VAL A 124 -2.63 8.38 1.92
C VAL A 124 -3.73 7.39 1.57
N TRP A 125 -3.79 6.98 0.32
CA TRP A 125 -4.78 6.02 -0.16
C TRP A 125 -4.22 4.59 -0.05
N ALA A 126 -4.74 3.81 0.92
CA ALA A 126 -4.34 2.43 1.20
C ALA A 126 -5.52 1.44 1.05
N ALA A 127 -6.59 1.86 0.36
CA ALA A 127 -7.80 1.09 0.13
C ALA A 127 -7.98 0.77 -1.34
N GLY A 128 -8.62 -0.37 -1.64
CA GLY A 128 -9.01 -0.70 -3.01
C GLY A 128 -7.80 -1.09 -3.87
N LEU A 129 -7.82 -2.33 -4.36
CA LEU A 129 -6.89 -2.78 -5.38
C LEU A 129 -7.73 -3.27 -6.56
N GLU A 130 -7.35 -2.85 -7.76
CA GLU A 130 -7.86 -3.38 -9.02
C GLU A 130 -6.74 -4.06 -9.77
N ALA A 131 -7.08 -5.10 -10.54
CA ALA A 131 -6.12 -5.79 -11.36
C ALA A 131 -5.58 -4.85 -12.46
N ALA A 132 -4.26 -4.67 -12.50
CA ALA A 132 -3.58 -3.94 -13.57
C ALA A 132 -3.50 -4.82 -14.83
N MET A 133 -4.59 -4.82 -15.60
CA MET A 133 -4.69 -5.64 -16.81
C MET A 133 -3.72 -5.14 -17.89
N PRO A 134 -2.89 -6.01 -18.49
CA PRO A 134 -2.09 -5.63 -19.65
C PRO A 134 -3.00 -5.36 -20.85
N THR A 135 -2.56 -4.48 -21.74
CA THR A 135 -3.22 -4.28 -23.04
C THR A 135 -3.15 -5.59 -23.83
N ALA A 136 -4.30 -6.15 -24.19
CA ALA A 136 -4.40 -7.39 -24.94
C ALA A 136 -5.49 -7.26 -26.01
N ASN A 137 -5.29 -7.94 -27.14
CA ASN A 137 -6.24 -7.94 -28.25
C ASN A 137 -7.56 -8.66 -27.92
N SER A 138 -7.54 -9.51 -26.90
CA SER A 138 -8.72 -10.16 -26.34
C SER A 138 -8.78 -9.88 -24.83
N THR A 139 -9.99 -9.69 -24.31
CA THR A 139 -10.20 -9.53 -22.86
C THR A 139 -10.67 -10.86 -22.30
N PRO A 140 -9.85 -11.60 -21.54
CA PRO A 140 -10.29 -12.84 -20.94
C PRO A 140 -11.40 -12.57 -19.91
N PRO A 141 -12.22 -13.57 -19.55
CA PRO A 141 -13.26 -13.41 -18.55
C PRO A 141 -12.70 -12.87 -17.23
N THR A 142 -13.28 -11.77 -16.74
CA THR A 142 -12.92 -11.15 -15.48
C THR A 142 -13.97 -11.41 -14.39
N ALA A 143 -13.55 -11.24 -13.15
CA ALA A 143 -14.37 -11.30 -11.94
C ALA A 143 -14.31 -9.94 -11.21
N ARG A 144 -14.67 -9.94 -9.93
CA ARG A 144 -14.63 -8.75 -9.07
C ARG A 144 -13.23 -8.09 -9.12
N LYS A 145 -13.19 -6.75 -9.09
CA LYS A 145 -11.94 -5.94 -9.15
C LYS A 145 -11.11 -6.18 -10.42
N ARG A 146 -11.77 -6.54 -11.53
CA ARG A 146 -11.15 -6.83 -12.85
C ARG A 146 -10.16 -8.00 -12.85
N LYS A 147 -10.16 -8.83 -11.80
CA LYS A 147 -9.27 -10.01 -11.71
C LYS A 147 -9.66 -11.05 -12.76
N LEU A 148 -8.66 -11.68 -13.38
CA LEU A 148 -8.82 -12.75 -14.36
C LEU A 148 -9.38 -14.01 -13.71
N LYS A 149 -10.44 -14.59 -14.28
CA LYS A 149 -10.94 -15.90 -13.84
C LYS A 149 -9.92 -16.98 -14.19
N VAL A 150 -9.57 -17.78 -13.20
CA VAL A 150 -8.66 -18.92 -13.37
C VAL A 150 -9.30 -20.22 -12.91
N ARG A 151 -8.91 -21.32 -13.56
CA ARG A 151 -9.21 -22.68 -13.12
C ARG A 151 -8.46 -23.02 -11.82
N PRO A 152 -8.81 -24.13 -11.12
CA PRO A 152 -8.06 -24.57 -9.94
C PRO A 152 -6.57 -24.79 -10.18
N THR A 153 -6.16 -25.01 -11.43
CA THR A 153 -4.77 -25.17 -11.89
C THR A 153 -4.04 -23.85 -12.14
N LEU A 154 -4.70 -22.70 -11.90
CA LEU A 154 -4.25 -21.32 -12.14
C LEU A 154 -4.13 -20.92 -13.62
N GLN A 155 -4.63 -21.76 -14.52
CA GLN A 155 -4.76 -21.46 -15.94
C GLN A 155 -5.96 -20.55 -16.17
N LEU A 156 -5.94 -19.72 -17.22
CA LEU A 156 -7.14 -19.04 -17.68
C LEU A 156 -8.22 -20.07 -18.06
N VAL A 157 -9.49 -19.66 -17.97
CA VAL A 157 -10.63 -20.53 -18.27
C VAL A 157 -10.60 -20.99 -19.74
N ASP A 158 -10.26 -20.08 -20.66
CA ASP A 158 -10.31 -20.31 -22.10
C ASP A 158 -8.95 -20.64 -22.75
N HIS A 159 -7.89 -20.77 -21.94
CA HIS A 159 -6.54 -21.02 -22.45
C HIS A 159 -5.77 -22.02 -21.59
N ASP A 160 -5.36 -23.14 -22.19
CA ASP A 160 -4.62 -24.22 -21.53
C ASP A 160 -3.12 -23.94 -21.34
N ASN A 161 -2.57 -22.98 -22.06
CA ASN A 161 -1.16 -22.62 -22.01
C ASN A 161 -0.90 -21.27 -21.33
N VAL A 162 -1.94 -20.60 -20.82
CA VAL A 162 -1.83 -19.28 -20.19
C VAL A 162 -2.21 -19.36 -18.72
N TYR A 163 -1.34 -18.82 -17.86
CA TYR A 163 -1.53 -18.78 -16.41
C TYR A 163 -1.66 -17.34 -15.92
N ALA A 164 -2.50 -17.13 -14.92
CA ALA A 164 -2.57 -15.88 -14.17
C ALA A 164 -2.45 -16.17 -12.67
N ILE A 165 -1.67 -15.35 -11.96
CA ILE A 165 -1.39 -15.50 -10.53
C ILE A 165 -1.33 -14.13 -9.84
N GLY A 166 -1.26 -14.15 -8.52
CA GLY A 166 -1.16 -12.96 -7.68
C GLY A 166 -2.39 -12.07 -7.79
N ASP A 167 -2.18 -10.76 -7.71
CA ASP A 167 -3.27 -9.80 -7.66
C ASP A 167 -4.08 -9.71 -8.96
N LEU A 168 -3.55 -10.24 -10.06
CA LEU A 168 -4.26 -10.33 -11.34
C LEU A 168 -5.28 -11.47 -11.38
N ALA A 169 -5.13 -12.51 -10.55
CA ALA A 169 -5.95 -13.71 -10.64
C ALA A 169 -7.06 -13.75 -9.58
N HIS A 170 -8.26 -14.13 -10.01
CA HIS A 170 -9.37 -14.52 -9.14
C HIS A 170 -9.27 -16.03 -8.90
N ALA A 171 -8.40 -16.41 -7.96
CA ALA A 171 -8.23 -17.78 -7.52
C ALA A 171 -9.17 -18.10 -6.35
N GLU A 172 -9.78 -19.28 -6.37
CA GLU A 172 -10.67 -19.77 -5.33
C GLU A 172 -10.16 -21.07 -4.72
N GLN A 173 -10.41 -21.24 -3.42
CA GLN A 173 -10.17 -22.48 -2.71
C GLN A 173 -11.39 -22.79 -1.84
N ASN A 174 -11.95 -23.99 -1.99
CA ASN A 174 -13.15 -24.44 -1.27
C ASN A 174 -14.34 -23.47 -1.43
N GLY A 175 -14.55 -22.96 -2.66
CA GLY A 175 -15.64 -22.02 -2.99
C GLY A 175 -15.46 -20.61 -2.41
N LYS A 176 -14.29 -20.28 -1.86
CA LYS A 176 -13.98 -18.94 -1.33
C LYS A 176 -12.85 -18.30 -2.11
N PRO A 177 -12.98 -17.02 -2.50
CA PRO A 177 -11.89 -16.29 -3.12
C PRO A 177 -10.73 -16.13 -2.15
N LEU A 178 -9.52 -16.27 -2.66
CA LEU A 178 -8.32 -15.99 -1.90
C LEU A 178 -8.14 -14.48 -1.70
N THR A 179 -7.40 -14.11 -0.65
CA THR A 179 -7.32 -12.72 -0.18
C THR A 179 -6.52 -11.82 -1.13
N GLY A 180 -5.54 -12.36 -1.87
CA GLY A 180 -4.60 -11.56 -2.66
C GLY A 180 -3.51 -10.97 -1.78
N VAL A 181 -2.63 -11.84 -1.27
CA VAL A 181 -1.48 -11.46 -0.43
C VAL A 181 -0.18 -12.02 -0.98
N ALA A 182 0.96 -11.39 -0.70
CA ALA A 182 2.26 -11.82 -1.23
C ALA A 182 2.58 -13.31 -0.98
N PRO A 183 2.32 -13.92 0.21
CA PRO A 183 2.54 -15.35 0.41
C PRO A 183 1.70 -16.25 -0.49
N GLU A 184 0.51 -15.81 -0.89
CA GLU A 184 -0.35 -16.51 -1.83
C GLU A 184 0.27 -16.48 -3.23
N ALA A 185 0.65 -15.29 -3.71
CA ALA A 185 1.33 -15.09 -4.98
C ALA A 185 2.61 -15.94 -5.10
N LEU A 186 3.42 -16.00 -4.04
CA LEU A 186 4.63 -16.82 -4.00
C LEU A 186 4.31 -18.33 -4.16
N GLN A 187 3.29 -18.83 -3.46
CA GLN A 187 2.88 -20.24 -3.58
C GLN A 187 2.25 -20.55 -4.93
N GLN A 188 1.50 -19.61 -5.50
CA GLN A 188 0.95 -19.70 -6.85
C GLN A 188 2.07 -19.78 -7.89
N GLY A 189 3.10 -18.93 -7.79
CA GLY A 189 4.27 -18.95 -8.69
C GLY A 189 5.00 -20.30 -8.68
N VAL A 190 5.23 -20.88 -7.49
CA VAL A 190 5.81 -22.22 -7.37
C VAL A 190 4.93 -23.29 -8.02
N THR A 191 3.61 -23.16 -7.90
CA THR A 191 2.65 -24.11 -8.48
C THR A 191 2.63 -24.02 -10.00
N VAL A 192 2.60 -22.81 -10.55
CA VAL A 192 2.64 -22.57 -12.00
C VAL A 192 3.94 -23.11 -12.59
N ALA A 193 5.10 -22.84 -11.97
CA ALA A 193 6.37 -23.38 -12.46
C ALA A 193 6.37 -24.92 -12.53
N ARG A 194 5.78 -25.60 -11.53
CA ARG A 194 5.62 -27.06 -11.54
C ARG A 194 4.66 -27.53 -12.62
N ASN A 195 3.56 -26.81 -12.85
CA ASN A 195 2.56 -27.15 -13.87
C ASN A 195 3.10 -26.97 -15.28
N ILE A 196 3.83 -25.88 -15.57
CA ILE A 196 4.53 -25.69 -16.85
C ILE A 196 5.46 -26.87 -17.13
N ARG A 197 6.29 -27.27 -16.16
CA ARG A 197 7.19 -28.42 -16.31
C ARG A 197 6.45 -29.75 -16.51
N GLN A 198 5.26 -29.91 -15.96
CA GLN A 198 4.43 -31.09 -16.20
C GLN A 198 3.86 -31.10 -17.62
N GLN A 199 3.34 -29.97 -18.09
CA GLN A 199 2.80 -29.85 -19.44
C GLN A 199 3.87 -30.08 -20.52
N MET A 200 5.10 -29.57 -20.31
CA MET A 200 6.23 -29.86 -21.19
C MET A 200 6.57 -31.36 -21.29
N ARG A 201 6.12 -32.17 -20.33
CA ARG A 201 6.29 -33.63 -20.32
C ARG A 201 5.01 -34.38 -20.72
N GLY A 202 4.03 -33.70 -21.30
CA GLY A 202 2.74 -34.27 -21.67
C GLY A 202 1.85 -34.65 -20.48
N LYS A 203 2.14 -34.15 -19.27
CA LYS A 203 1.35 -34.45 -18.05
C LYS A 203 0.36 -33.34 -17.74
N ALA A 204 -0.80 -33.72 -17.20
CA ALA A 204 -1.83 -32.77 -16.80
C ALA A 204 -1.38 -31.85 -15.64
N PRO A 205 -1.77 -30.55 -15.65
CA PRO A 205 -1.56 -29.64 -14.53
C PRO A 205 -2.24 -30.10 -13.24
N LYS A 206 -1.67 -29.75 -12.10
CA LYS A 206 -2.22 -30.05 -10.77
C LYS A 206 -2.89 -28.81 -10.15
N PRO A 207 -3.95 -28.99 -9.35
CA PRO A 207 -4.64 -27.89 -8.70
C PRO A 207 -3.76 -27.21 -7.64
N PHE A 208 -3.91 -25.90 -7.52
CA PHE A 208 -3.31 -25.09 -6.48
C PHE A 208 -4.01 -25.29 -5.14
N ARG A 209 -3.21 -25.36 -4.06
CA ARG A 209 -3.69 -25.35 -2.69
C ARG A 209 -2.85 -24.38 -1.88
N TYR A 210 -3.46 -23.32 -1.41
CA TYR A 210 -2.86 -22.33 -0.53
C TYR A 210 -2.77 -22.87 0.89
N LEU A 211 -1.55 -22.87 1.42
CA LEU A 211 -1.27 -23.10 2.83
C LEU A 211 -1.09 -21.76 3.54
N ASN A 212 -2.08 -21.37 4.34
CA ASN A 212 -2.00 -20.17 5.16
C ASN A 212 -1.10 -20.42 6.38
N LYS A 213 0.09 -19.81 6.38
CA LYS A 213 1.07 -19.90 7.49
C LYS A 213 0.76 -18.94 8.65
N GLY A 214 -0.28 -18.13 8.52
CA GLY A 214 -0.64 -17.07 9.45
C GLY A 214 -0.45 -15.69 8.85
N ARG A 215 -0.94 -14.68 9.59
CA ARG A 215 -0.89 -13.26 9.23
C ARG A 215 -0.43 -12.46 10.45
N LEU A 216 0.44 -11.49 10.21
CA LEU A 216 0.94 -10.53 11.20
C LEU A 216 0.75 -9.13 10.64
N ALA A 217 0.44 -8.17 11.51
CA ALA A 217 0.42 -6.75 11.18
C ALA A 217 0.97 -5.95 12.37
N ILE A 218 1.73 -4.91 12.09
CA ILE A 218 2.21 -3.98 13.12
C ILE A 218 1.24 -2.79 13.27
N ILE A 219 1.21 -2.19 14.46
CA ILE A 219 0.30 -1.08 14.77
C ILE A 219 1.09 0.20 15.07
N GLY A 220 2.29 0.08 15.64
CA GLY A 220 3.08 1.20 16.17
C GLY A 220 3.21 1.16 17.68
N GLY A 221 4.28 1.76 18.21
CA GLY A 221 4.57 1.78 19.65
C GLY A 221 4.80 0.37 20.21
N TYR A 222 5.62 -0.42 19.51
CA TYR A 222 5.98 -1.80 19.85
C TYR A 222 4.80 -2.80 19.93
N ALA A 223 3.67 -2.48 19.31
CA ALA A 223 2.49 -3.33 19.29
C ALA A 223 2.23 -3.91 17.90
N GLY A 224 1.78 -5.17 17.89
CA GLY A 224 1.30 -5.86 16.70
C GLY A 224 0.15 -6.80 17.02
N VAL A 225 -0.43 -7.37 15.96
CA VAL A 225 -1.46 -8.41 16.03
C VAL A 225 -1.09 -9.56 15.09
N GLY A 226 -1.47 -10.76 15.48
CA GLY A 226 -1.15 -11.97 14.72
C GLY A 226 -2.21 -13.04 14.80
N LYS A 227 -2.41 -13.77 13.70
CA LYS A 227 -3.21 -14.99 13.64
C LYS A 227 -2.35 -16.10 13.06
N ILE A 228 -2.01 -17.09 13.88
CA ILE A 228 -1.17 -18.24 13.49
C ILE A 228 -1.93 -19.51 13.85
N GLY A 229 -2.44 -20.21 12.85
CA GLY A 229 -3.33 -21.36 13.06
C GLY A 229 -4.51 -20.99 13.99
N PRO A 230 -4.78 -21.74 15.08
CA PRO A 230 -5.85 -21.43 16.02
C PRO A 230 -5.54 -20.21 16.92
N PHE A 231 -4.28 -19.86 17.10
CA PHE A 231 -3.86 -18.83 18.06
C PHE A 231 -4.02 -17.42 17.50
N SER A 232 -4.52 -16.49 18.32
CA SER A 232 -4.43 -15.05 18.04
C SER A 232 -3.61 -14.37 19.11
N LEU A 233 -2.66 -13.56 18.69
CA LEU A 233 -1.69 -12.89 19.54
C LEU A 233 -1.84 -11.38 19.41
N THR A 234 -1.65 -10.65 20.51
CA THR A 234 -1.69 -9.18 20.57
C THR A 234 -0.52 -8.66 21.38
N GLY A 235 -0.04 -7.46 21.07
CA GLY A 235 0.96 -6.76 21.89
C GLY A 235 2.39 -6.90 21.36
N PHE A 236 3.35 -7.00 22.29
CA PHE A 236 4.78 -7.00 21.99
C PHE A 236 5.24 -8.27 21.27
N LEU A 237 4.71 -9.44 21.68
CA LEU A 237 5.09 -10.73 21.09
C LEU A 237 4.86 -10.80 19.57
N PRO A 238 3.65 -10.53 19.02
CA PRO A 238 3.45 -10.53 17.57
C PRO A 238 4.25 -9.44 16.85
N TRP A 239 4.56 -8.31 17.51
CA TRP A 239 5.46 -7.30 16.96
C TRP A 239 6.89 -7.84 16.79
N LEU A 240 7.42 -8.55 17.80
CA LEU A 240 8.74 -9.19 17.73
C LEU A 240 8.76 -10.33 16.70
N MET A 241 7.68 -11.11 16.59
CA MET A 241 7.54 -12.14 15.57
C MET A 241 7.54 -11.54 14.16
N TRP A 242 6.83 -10.42 13.96
CA TRP A 242 6.82 -9.71 12.68
C TRP A 242 8.23 -9.26 12.29
N LEU A 243 8.98 -8.72 13.26
CA LEU A 243 10.38 -8.30 13.09
C LEU A 243 11.25 -9.48 12.62
N SER A 244 11.11 -10.61 13.29
CA SER A 244 11.88 -11.84 13.03
C SER A 244 11.57 -12.42 11.66
N VAL A 245 10.29 -12.50 11.29
CA VAL A 245 9.84 -13.01 9.99
C VAL A 245 10.41 -12.16 8.85
N HIS A 246 10.30 -10.84 8.95
CA HIS A 246 10.83 -9.95 7.90
C HIS A 246 12.35 -10.07 7.77
N LEU A 247 13.07 -10.18 8.89
CA LEU A 247 14.51 -10.40 8.89
C LEU A 247 14.90 -11.68 8.14
N VAL A 248 14.15 -12.77 8.31
CA VAL A 248 14.41 -14.04 7.59
C VAL A 248 14.12 -13.92 6.09
N TYR A 249 13.07 -13.18 5.70
CA TYR A 249 12.68 -13.02 4.30
C TYR A 249 13.54 -12.02 3.51
N LEU A 250 14.34 -11.18 4.17
CA LEU A 250 15.31 -10.29 3.50
C LEU A 250 16.38 -11.12 2.76
N PRO A 251 16.64 -10.88 1.46
CA PRO A 251 17.72 -11.55 0.74
C PRO A 251 19.09 -11.00 1.16
N GLY A 252 20.02 -11.90 1.49
CA GLY A 252 21.41 -11.59 1.84
C GLY A 252 21.66 -11.30 3.32
N PHE A 253 22.66 -11.96 3.91
CA PHE A 253 23.00 -11.83 5.34
C PHE A 253 23.43 -10.41 5.74
N ARG A 254 24.17 -9.70 4.87
CA ARG A 254 24.59 -8.31 5.11
C ARG A 254 23.40 -7.34 5.21
N ASN A 255 22.40 -7.49 4.34
CA ASN A 255 21.18 -6.68 4.39
C ASN A 255 20.41 -6.93 5.69
N ARG A 256 20.34 -8.19 6.13
CA ARG A 256 19.71 -8.56 7.42
C ARG A 256 20.42 -7.90 8.59
N LEU A 257 21.75 -7.98 8.65
CA LEU A 257 22.53 -7.40 9.76
C LEU A 257 22.42 -5.87 9.77
N MET A 258 22.50 -5.19 8.63
CA MET A 258 22.33 -3.74 8.56
C MET A 258 20.91 -3.30 8.99
N VAL A 259 19.87 -4.01 8.56
CA VAL A 259 18.49 -3.73 9.00
C VAL A 259 18.34 -3.95 10.50
N LEU A 260 18.88 -5.04 11.04
CA LEU A 260 18.87 -5.32 12.47
C LEU A 260 19.60 -4.24 13.27
N LEU A 261 20.80 -3.82 12.84
CA LEU A 261 21.57 -2.75 13.48
C LEU A 261 20.85 -1.40 13.39
N ASN A 262 20.23 -1.08 12.25
CA ASN A 262 19.42 0.13 12.08
C ASN A 262 18.19 0.12 13.01
N TRP A 263 17.53 -1.03 13.15
CA TRP A 263 16.42 -1.19 14.07
C TRP A 263 16.87 -1.07 15.53
N LEU A 264 17.96 -1.73 15.92
CA LEU A 264 18.51 -1.68 17.28
C LEU A 264 18.91 -0.24 17.64
N HIS A 265 19.56 0.46 16.72
CA HIS A 265 19.94 1.86 16.89
C HIS A 265 18.72 2.79 16.99
N GLY A 266 17.76 2.64 16.08
CA GLY A 266 16.55 3.47 16.06
C GLY A 266 15.64 3.27 17.28
N TYR A 267 15.51 2.03 17.76
CA TYR A 267 14.74 1.74 18.97
C TYR A 267 15.48 2.12 20.27
N SER A 268 16.82 2.04 20.29
CA SER A 268 17.62 2.41 21.46
C SER A 268 17.78 3.93 21.65
N ARG A 269 17.85 4.72 20.57
CA ARG A 269 18.04 6.19 20.67
C ARG A 269 16.78 7.01 20.54
N GLY A 270 15.66 6.41 20.11
CA GLY A 270 14.45 7.16 19.73
C GLY A 270 14.61 8.03 18.47
N ASP A 271 15.84 8.17 17.95
CA ASP A 271 16.18 8.85 16.72
C ASP A 271 16.19 7.84 15.56
N ARG A 272 15.17 7.91 14.71
CA ARG A 272 15.36 7.53 13.30
C ARG A 272 16.10 8.69 12.66
N ALA A 273 17.37 8.51 12.27
CA ALA A 273 18.17 9.55 11.62
C ALA A 273 17.46 10.07 10.36
N ILE A 274 16.74 11.17 10.46
CA ILE A 274 16.08 11.87 9.36
C ILE A 274 16.89 13.14 9.14
N ARG A 275 18.00 13.01 8.41
CA ARG A 275 18.81 14.18 8.04
C ARG A 275 18.24 14.87 6.82
N LEU A 276 18.28 16.20 6.87
CA LEU A 276 17.78 17.21 5.94
C LEU A 276 17.82 16.81 4.46
N ILE A 277 16.74 17.15 3.74
CA ILE A 277 16.75 17.23 2.28
C ILE A 277 16.95 18.70 1.93
N LEU A 278 18.16 19.09 1.57
CA LEU A 278 18.37 20.29 0.78
C LEU A 278 17.76 20.00 -0.58
N SER A 279 16.63 20.64 -0.89
CA SER A 279 16.05 20.60 -2.23
C SER A 279 17.09 21.14 -3.21
N SER A 280 17.75 20.25 -3.97
CA SER A 280 18.40 20.67 -5.21
C SER A 280 17.27 21.06 -6.16
N THR A 281 17.02 22.35 -6.30
CA THR A 281 16.19 22.90 -7.37
C THR A 281 16.74 22.41 -8.69
N SER A 282 16.15 21.37 -9.27
CA SER A 282 16.30 21.10 -10.69
C SER A 282 15.50 22.18 -11.42
N ALA A 283 16.16 23.30 -11.69
CA ALA A 283 15.67 24.28 -12.63
C ALA A 283 15.62 23.60 -14.01
N ASN A 284 14.44 23.15 -14.44
CA ASN A 284 14.21 22.92 -15.85
C ASN A 284 14.20 24.30 -16.53
N PRO A 285 15.09 24.59 -17.50
CA PRO A 285 14.94 25.78 -18.31
C PRO A 285 13.64 25.64 -19.14
N PRO A 286 12.94 26.75 -19.43
CA PRO A 286 11.71 26.72 -20.20
C PRO A 286 11.99 26.13 -21.59
N ALA A 287 11.18 25.15 -21.99
CA ALA A 287 11.22 24.59 -23.33
C ALA A 287 11.01 25.71 -24.35
N SER A 288 12.04 25.97 -25.15
CA SER A 288 11.99 26.87 -26.29
C SER A 288 10.88 26.41 -27.24
N THR A 289 9.93 27.31 -27.49
CA THR A 289 8.93 27.23 -28.54
C THR A 289 9.59 26.97 -29.89
N SER A 290 9.41 25.77 -30.44
CA SER A 290 9.65 25.51 -31.86
C SER A 290 8.33 25.68 -32.60
N SER A 291 8.25 26.75 -33.38
CA SER A 291 7.20 27.04 -34.35
C SER A 291 7.22 26.00 -35.48
N ALA A 292 6.11 25.29 -35.67
CA ALA A 292 5.86 24.52 -36.88
C ALA A 292 5.53 25.48 -38.05
N PRO A 293 6.04 25.25 -39.27
CA PRO A 293 5.62 26.02 -40.43
C PRO A 293 4.30 25.49 -41.01
N SER A 294 3.55 26.46 -41.53
CA SER A 294 2.25 26.43 -42.20
C SER A 294 2.09 25.40 -43.32
N SER A 295 0.92 24.76 -43.32
CA SER A 295 0.33 24.07 -44.47
C SER A 295 -0.02 25.05 -45.59
N GLN A 296 0.35 24.76 -46.84
CA GLN A 296 -0.45 25.07 -48.03
C GLN A 296 0.00 24.20 -49.24
N THR A 297 -0.91 23.29 -49.61
CA THR A 297 -1.44 22.99 -50.96
C THR A 297 -0.53 22.44 -52.10
N LEU A 298 -0.92 21.24 -52.59
CA LEU A 298 -1.39 20.94 -53.97
C LEU A 298 -0.76 19.68 -54.62
N ALA A 299 -1.61 18.66 -54.80
CA ALA A 299 -1.73 17.66 -55.88
C ALA A 299 -0.49 17.16 -56.67
N LEU A 300 -0.33 15.83 -56.76
CA LEU A 300 -0.57 15.07 -58.01
C LEU A 300 -0.40 13.54 -57.83
N ALA A 301 -1.23 12.83 -58.59
CA ALA A 301 -1.48 11.40 -58.60
C ALA A 301 -0.50 10.56 -59.44
N LYS A 302 -0.56 9.23 -59.22
CA LYS A 302 -0.35 8.07 -60.13
C LYS A 302 0.61 7.05 -59.49
N SER A 303 0.10 5.91 -59.00
CA SER A 303 -0.17 4.66 -59.72
C SER A 303 1.09 3.95 -60.24
N ALA A 304 1.41 2.81 -59.62
CA ALA A 304 1.78 1.52 -60.26
C ALA A 304 2.78 0.72 -59.40
N HIS A 305 2.37 -0.51 -59.07
CA HIS A 305 3.19 -1.70 -58.76
C HIS A 305 4.32 -1.95 -59.81
N PRO A 306 5.16 -2.99 -59.67
CA PRO A 306 5.66 -3.71 -58.48
C PRO A 306 7.19 -3.93 -58.51
N LEU A 307 7.78 -4.26 -57.35
CA LEU A 307 8.51 -5.50 -57.04
C LEU A 307 9.05 -5.42 -55.61
#